data_AF-A0A838VYQ3-F1
#
_entry.id   AF-A0A838VYQ3-F1
#
_cell.length_a   1.000
_cell.length_b   1.000
_cell.length_c   1.000
_cell.angle_alpha   90.00
_cell.angle_beta   90.00
_cell.angle_gamma   90.00
#
_symmetry.space_group_name_H-M   'P 1'
#
loop_
_entity.id
_entity.type
_entity.pdbx_description
1 polymer ?
#
loop_
_entity_poly.entity_id
_entity_poly.type
_entity_poly.pdbx_seq_one_letter_code
_entity_poly.pdbx_strand_id
1 'polypeptide(L)'
;MLSNRIFLLGLVAFGVSFGFILVSTGDLKNALITGFVTVPATYIGAIVVDKRRRNYEMLVLNSLHKQIQELEREELGLHQSLSAARVKKQELIANVNVLQTEINNLRSQVSERRNQREDLNIDLTNLRGQIEQLGQRYDDLQAETQELEKSKGKIHQSLSLAISEQRRVETNIGGVRLQLTQLETQIDQQQFLKQELESNITLLNRLKPQLEEKLHTLRLELHAQETQHSEKLLLEKSVNTLRTELAQLQNEVVATQQNQEVLNQQLIKLNEDKRELELNLQLLQVEIEKLESVKVENNQSVNTTQQERRQLQSSLLVLQAELEQTQEQVLSLYEERDQLQIPNWEESSNNDEIEDEEFPFADLLDTLDPLPNQSQIPPEWTEFMEKLQSHEKQVLRAIAFTENANATIKKIAEEHVTMPALLI
;
A
#
# COMPACT_ATOMS: atom_id res chain seq x y z
N MET A 1 -151.07 -133.98 59.18
CA MET A 1 -151.48 -134.97 58.16
C MET A 1 -150.86 -136.36 58.31
N LEU A 2 -149.90 -136.61 59.22
CA LEU A 2 -149.32 -137.95 59.43
C LEU A 2 -150.17 -138.91 60.30
N SER A 3 -150.99 -138.41 61.24
CA SER A 3 -151.80 -139.28 62.13
C SER A 3 -152.74 -140.22 61.38
N ASN A 4 -153.40 -139.77 60.31
CA ASN A 4 -154.34 -140.62 59.56
C ASN A 4 -153.65 -141.77 58.82
N ARG A 5 -152.37 -141.59 58.42
CA ARG A 5 -151.62 -142.66 57.75
C ARG A 5 -151.17 -143.75 58.71
N ILE A 6 -150.87 -143.39 59.96
CA ILE A 6 -150.44 -144.34 60.99
C ILE A 6 -151.61 -145.25 61.41
N PHE A 7 -152.83 -144.70 61.49
CA PHE A 7 -154.04 -145.49 61.79
C PHE A 7 -154.38 -146.52 60.70
N LEU A 8 -154.28 -146.16 59.42
CA LEU A 8 -154.55 -147.07 58.30
C LEU A 8 -153.58 -148.26 58.26
N LEU A 9 -152.29 -148.03 58.54
CA LEU A 9 -151.26 -149.07 58.52
C LEU A 9 -151.44 -150.09 59.65
N GLY A 10 -151.85 -149.65 60.84
CA GLY A 10 -152.18 -150.54 61.95
C GLY A 10 -153.40 -151.43 61.67
N LEU A 11 -154.41 -150.89 60.99
CA LEU A 11 -155.66 -151.61 60.67
C LEU A 11 -155.43 -152.69 59.59
N VAL A 12 -154.60 -152.42 58.59
CA VAL A 12 -154.22 -153.40 57.56
C VAL A 12 -153.37 -154.53 58.15
N ALA A 13 -152.39 -154.20 59.01
CA ALA A 13 -151.56 -155.22 59.66
C ALA A 13 -152.37 -156.13 60.59
N PHE A 14 -153.36 -155.57 61.31
CA PHE A 14 -154.29 -156.34 62.13
C PHE A 14 -155.14 -157.29 61.28
N GLY A 15 -155.69 -156.82 60.16
CA GLY A 15 -156.50 -157.64 59.25
C GLY A 15 -155.75 -158.84 58.68
N VAL A 16 -154.52 -158.64 58.20
CA VAL A 16 -153.71 -159.74 57.61
C VAL A 16 -153.30 -160.76 58.66
N SER A 17 -152.90 -160.30 59.86
CA SER A 17 -152.45 -161.18 60.95
C SER A 17 -153.62 -161.99 61.53
N PHE A 18 -154.78 -161.37 61.68
CA PHE A 18 -156.01 -162.00 62.17
C PHE A 18 -156.54 -163.03 61.17
N GLY A 19 -156.59 -162.69 59.88
CA GLY A 19 -157.08 -163.59 58.83
C GLY A 19 -156.23 -164.85 58.67
N PHE A 20 -154.90 -164.73 58.72
CA PHE A 20 -154.01 -165.87 58.52
C PHE A 20 -154.10 -166.91 59.66
N ILE A 21 -154.25 -166.45 60.91
CA ILE A 21 -154.31 -167.33 62.09
C ILE A 21 -155.72 -167.95 62.27
N LEU A 22 -156.78 -167.22 61.92
CA LEU A 22 -158.15 -167.73 61.98
C LEU A 22 -158.35 -168.95 61.06
N VAL A 23 -157.77 -168.90 59.85
CA VAL A 23 -157.83 -170.01 58.88
C VAL A 23 -157.00 -171.20 59.33
N SER A 24 -155.87 -170.99 60.01
CA SER A 24 -154.92 -172.07 60.28
C SER A 24 -155.20 -172.87 61.55
N THR A 25 -155.86 -172.31 62.56
CA THR A 25 -156.01 -173.00 63.87
C THR A 25 -157.44 -173.14 64.38
N GLY A 26 -158.45 -172.54 63.74
CA GLY A 26 -159.86 -172.65 64.16
C GLY A 26 -160.22 -172.07 65.54
N ASP A 27 -159.23 -171.74 66.37
CA ASP A 27 -159.40 -171.19 67.72
C ASP A 27 -159.31 -169.66 67.74
N LEU A 28 -160.47 -169.03 67.91
CA LEU A 28 -160.66 -167.58 67.86
C LEU A 28 -159.89 -166.81 68.96
N LYS A 29 -159.62 -167.46 70.11
CA LYS A 29 -158.90 -166.83 71.23
C LYS A 29 -157.43 -166.55 70.91
N ASN A 30 -156.74 -167.43 70.20
CA ASN A 30 -155.31 -167.28 69.93
C ASN A 30 -155.04 -166.21 68.85
N ALA A 31 -155.97 -166.04 67.90
CA ALA A 31 -155.92 -165.00 66.87
C ALA A 31 -156.08 -163.58 67.44
N LEU A 32 -156.92 -163.41 68.47
CA LEU A 32 -157.13 -162.10 69.12
C LEU A 32 -155.89 -161.63 69.89
N ILE A 33 -155.19 -162.53 70.58
CA ILE A 33 -154.00 -162.17 71.38
C ILE A 33 -152.87 -161.71 70.47
N THR A 34 -152.63 -162.42 69.36
CA THR A 34 -151.58 -162.05 68.39
C THR A 34 -151.89 -160.72 67.70
N GLY A 35 -153.15 -160.48 67.32
CA GLY A 35 -153.59 -159.19 66.77
C GLY A 35 -153.37 -158.02 67.74
N PHE A 36 -153.63 -158.21 69.04
CA PHE A 36 -153.47 -157.17 70.05
C PHE A 36 -152.00 -156.82 70.32
N VAL A 37 -151.07 -157.77 70.17
CA VAL A 37 -149.62 -157.53 70.35
C VAL A 37 -149.01 -156.78 69.14
N THR A 38 -149.52 -157.01 67.93
CA THR A 38 -148.98 -156.37 66.71
C THR A 38 -149.26 -154.87 66.59
N VAL A 39 -150.38 -154.39 67.14
CA VAL A 39 -150.76 -152.95 67.06
C VAL A 39 -149.76 -152.03 67.79
N PRO A 40 -149.41 -152.25 69.07
CA PRO A 40 -148.44 -151.40 69.77
C PRO A 40 -147.03 -151.48 69.17
N ALA A 41 -146.61 -152.66 68.68
CA ALA A 41 -145.31 -152.81 68.03
C ALA A 41 -145.20 -151.95 66.75
N THR A 42 -146.26 -151.93 65.93
CA THR A 42 -146.31 -151.13 64.70
C THR A 42 -146.31 -149.62 65.01
N TYR A 43 -146.99 -149.23 66.09
CA TYR A 43 -147.06 -147.84 66.54
C TYR A 43 -145.70 -147.32 67.04
N ILE A 44 -144.96 -148.14 67.82
CA ILE A 44 -143.62 -147.79 68.30
C ILE A 44 -142.64 -147.66 67.12
N GLY A 45 -142.74 -148.55 66.13
CA GLY A 45 -141.94 -148.47 64.89
C GLY A 45 -142.16 -147.16 64.13
N ALA A 46 -143.41 -146.70 64.00
CA ALA A 46 -143.74 -145.46 63.31
C ALA A 46 -143.18 -144.20 64.00
N ILE A 47 -143.24 -144.13 65.33
CA ILE A 47 -142.70 -143.01 66.11
C ILE A 47 -141.18 -142.94 66.02
N VAL A 48 -140.51 -144.10 66.08
CA VAL A 48 -139.04 -144.17 65.96
C VAL A 48 -138.61 -143.70 64.57
N VAL A 49 -139.32 -144.09 63.51
CA VAL A 49 -139.03 -143.63 62.14
C VAL A 49 -139.28 -142.13 61.97
N ASP A 50 -140.36 -141.56 62.52
CA ASP A 50 -140.63 -140.12 62.44
C ASP A 50 -139.63 -139.28 63.27
N LYS A 51 -139.20 -139.77 64.43
CA LYS A 51 -138.15 -139.11 65.24
C LYS A 51 -136.79 -139.17 64.55
N ARG A 52 -136.48 -140.28 63.88
CA ARG A 52 -135.27 -140.39 63.05
C ARG A 52 -135.32 -139.40 61.91
N ARG A 53 -136.47 -139.27 61.24
CA ARG A 53 -136.69 -138.31 60.15
C ARG A 53 -136.51 -136.86 60.62
N ARG A 54 -137.07 -136.46 61.76
CA ARG A 54 -136.86 -135.11 62.30
C ARG A 54 -135.43 -134.85 62.72
N ASN A 55 -134.73 -135.85 63.25
CA ASN A 55 -133.31 -135.72 63.55
C ASN A 55 -132.49 -135.54 62.24
N TYR A 56 -132.85 -136.23 61.16
CA TYR A 56 -132.22 -136.01 59.85
C TYR A 56 -132.57 -134.63 59.27
N GLU A 57 -133.82 -134.20 59.33
CA GLU A 57 -134.23 -132.86 58.88
C GLU A 57 -133.55 -131.76 59.70
N MET A 58 -133.38 -131.95 61.01
CA MET A 58 -132.63 -131.01 61.86
C MET A 58 -131.14 -131.01 61.53
N LEU A 59 -130.53 -132.16 61.25
CA LEU A 59 -129.13 -132.23 60.80
C LEU A 59 -128.95 -131.56 59.43
N VAL A 60 -129.88 -131.78 58.50
CA VAL A 60 -129.89 -131.14 57.18
C VAL A 60 -130.11 -129.63 57.32
N LEU A 61 -131.08 -129.17 58.11
CA LEU A 61 -131.31 -127.75 58.37
C LEU A 61 -130.12 -127.09 59.07
N ASN A 62 -129.51 -127.75 60.06
CA ASN A 62 -128.31 -127.25 60.71
C ASN A 62 -127.12 -127.20 59.74
N SER A 63 -127.01 -128.16 58.82
CA SER A 63 -125.98 -128.14 57.78
C SER A 63 -126.21 -127.03 56.76
N LEU A 64 -127.46 -126.82 56.33
CA LEU A 64 -127.86 -125.74 55.43
C LEU A 64 -127.67 -124.38 56.09
N HIS A 65 -128.05 -124.23 57.36
CA HIS A 65 -127.86 -122.99 58.10
C HIS A 65 -126.37 -122.70 58.32
N LYS A 66 -125.55 -123.72 58.59
CA LYS A 66 -124.09 -123.58 58.62
C LYS A 66 -123.53 -123.15 57.26
N GLN A 67 -123.98 -123.76 56.17
CA GLN A 67 -123.58 -123.36 54.82
C GLN A 67 -124.02 -121.93 54.48
N ILE A 68 -125.24 -121.53 54.84
CA ILE A 68 -125.73 -120.16 54.67
C ILE A 68 -124.86 -119.19 55.47
N GLN A 69 -124.55 -119.50 56.73
CA GLN A 69 -123.70 -118.66 57.57
C GLN A 69 -122.24 -118.59 57.05
N GLU A 70 -121.72 -119.69 56.50
CA GLU A 70 -120.40 -119.73 55.88
C GLU A 70 -120.37 -118.92 54.58
N LEU A 71 -121.39 -119.04 53.73
CA LEU A 71 -121.57 -118.22 52.53
C LEU A 71 -121.78 -116.74 52.86
N GLU A 72 -122.54 -116.40 53.91
CA GLU A 72 -122.70 -115.01 54.36
C GLU A 72 -121.37 -114.42 54.87
N ARG A 73 -120.56 -115.21 55.59
CA ARG A 73 -119.21 -114.79 55.99
C ARG A 73 -118.29 -114.63 54.79
N GLU A 74 -118.37 -115.52 53.82
CA GLU A 74 -117.62 -115.44 52.56
C GLU A 74 -118.05 -114.20 51.77
N GLU A 75 -119.37 -113.93 51.67
CA GLU A 75 -119.92 -112.76 50.98
C GLU A 75 -119.45 -111.46 51.64
N LEU A 76 -119.53 -111.36 52.97
CA LEU A 76 -119.03 -110.21 53.73
C LEU A 76 -117.52 -110.04 53.56
N GLY A 77 -116.75 -111.13 53.62
CA GLY A 77 -115.31 -111.11 53.38
C GLY A 77 -114.95 -110.67 51.96
N LEU A 78 -115.72 -111.12 50.97
CA LEU A 78 -115.55 -110.75 49.58
C LEU A 78 -115.92 -109.28 49.34
N HIS A 79 -117.04 -108.78 49.89
CA HIS A 79 -117.40 -107.36 49.84
C HIS A 79 -116.36 -106.48 50.52
N GLN A 80 -115.81 -106.91 51.66
CA GLN A 80 -114.72 -106.19 52.33
C GLN A 80 -113.45 -106.18 51.47
N SER A 81 -113.06 -107.30 50.87
CA SER A 81 -111.90 -107.37 49.98
C SER A 81 -112.10 -106.52 48.71
N LEU A 82 -113.32 -106.50 48.17
CA LEU A 82 -113.68 -105.79 46.95
C LEU A 82 -113.76 -104.28 47.19
N SER A 83 -114.27 -103.84 48.35
CA SER A 83 -114.21 -102.42 48.76
C SER A 83 -112.77 -101.97 49.01
N ALA A 84 -111.93 -102.78 49.69
CA ALA A 84 -110.51 -102.49 49.85
C ALA A 84 -109.77 -102.42 48.51
N ALA A 85 -110.08 -103.32 47.57
CA ALA A 85 -109.53 -103.29 46.22
C ALA A 85 -109.99 -102.04 45.45
N ARG A 86 -111.25 -101.61 45.60
CA ARG A 86 -111.74 -100.34 45.01
C ARG A 86 -111.01 -99.13 45.56
N VAL A 87 -110.76 -99.06 46.87
CA VAL A 87 -110.00 -97.97 47.48
C VAL A 87 -108.58 -97.93 46.93
N LYS A 88 -107.88 -99.06 46.91
CA LYS A 88 -106.52 -99.15 46.33
C LYS A 88 -106.50 -98.75 44.86
N LYS A 89 -107.51 -99.14 44.08
CA LYS A 89 -107.65 -98.73 42.68
C LYS A 89 -107.82 -97.20 42.57
N GLN A 90 -108.66 -96.61 43.42
CA GLN A 90 -108.88 -95.16 43.42
C GLN A 90 -107.63 -94.40 43.84
N GLU A 91 -106.89 -94.89 44.83
CA GLU A 91 -105.59 -94.37 45.24
C GLU A 91 -104.56 -94.45 44.11
N LEU A 92 -104.50 -95.59 43.41
CA LEU A 92 -103.63 -95.76 42.25
C LEU A 92 -103.99 -94.79 41.12
N ILE A 93 -105.29 -94.58 40.86
CA ILE A 93 -105.76 -93.59 39.87
C ILE A 93 -105.35 -92.18 40.29
N ALA A 94 -105.50 -91.82 41.57
CA ALA A 94 -105.06 -90.53 42.08
C ALA A 94 -103.54 -90.34 41.92
N ASN A 95 -102.75 -91.35 42.23
CA ASN A 95 -101.30 -91.33 42.07
C ASN A 95 -100.89 -91.18 40.60
N VAL A 96 -101.56 -91.90 39.68
CA VAL A 96 -101.35 -91.75 38.23
C VAL A 96 -101.67 -90.33 37.77
N ASN A 97 -102.75 -89.72 38.26
CA ASN A 97 -103.08 -88.34 37.93
C ASN A 97 -102.02 -87.36 38.43
N VAL A 98 -101.54 -87.50 39.68
CA VAL A 98 -100.47 -86.67 40.22
C VAL A 98 -99.19 -86.81 39.39
N LEU A 99 -98.76 -88.04 39.11
CA LEU A 99 -97.59 -88.30 38.27
C LEU A 99 -97.74 -87.71 36.86
N GLN A 100 -98.94 -87.79 36.28
CA GLN A 100 -99.20 -87.17 34.97
C GLN A 100 -99.07 -85.64 35.02
N THR A 101 -99.57 -85.00 36.08
CA THR A 101 -99.38 -83.55 36.26
C THR A 101 -97.92 -83.18 36.46
N GLU A 102 -97.16 -83.98 37.22
CA GLU A 102 -95.73 -83.78 37.42
C GLU A 102 -94.95 -83.94 36.12
N ILE A 103 -95.24 -84.97 35.32
CA ILE A 103 -94.64 -85.16 33.99
C ILE A 103 -94.93 -83.96 33.09
N ASN A 104 -96.16 -83.44 33.07
CA ASN A 104 -96.52 -82.28 32.27
C ASN A 104 -95.77 -81.01 32.74
N ASN A 105 -95.65 -80.81 34.05
CA ASN A 105 -94.90 -79.68 34.61
C ASN A 105 -93.41 -79.77 34.28
N LEU A 106 -92.79 -80.93 34.51
CA LEU A 106 -91.38 -81.17 34.15
C LEU A 106 -91.16 -80.98 32.65
N ARG A 107 -92.07 -81.44 31.81
CA ARG A 107 -92.00 -81.21 30.36
C ARG A 107 -92.06 -79.72 30.00
N SER A 108 -92.92 -78.95 30.66
CA SER A 108 -93.00 -77.49 30.49
C SER A 108 -91.69 -76.82 30.90
N GLN A 109 -91.16 -77.16 32.08
CA GLN A 109 -89.89 -76.63 32.58
C GLN A 109 -88.72 -76.98 31.66
N VAL A 110 -88.65 -78.20 31.14
CA VAL A 110 -87.62 -78.60 30.18
C VAL A 110 -87.73 -77.79 28.88
N SER A 111 -88.94 -77.50 28.41
CA SER A 111 -89.15 -76.64 27.25
C SER A 111 -88.70 -75.20 27.50
N GLU A 112 -89.06 -74.64 28.65
CA GLU A 112 -88.68 -73.28 29.03
C GLU A 112 -87.16 -73.15 29.19
N ARG A 113 -86.52 -74.10 29.87
CA ARG A 113 -85.06 -74.15 29.99
C ARG A 113 -84.35 -74.28 28.64
N ARG A 114 -84.92 -75.04 27.69
CA ARG A 114 -84.39 -75.14 26.33
C ARG A 114 -84.48 -73.81 25.60
N ASN A 115 -85.60 -73.11 25.70
CA ASN A 115 -85.75 -71.79 25.09
C ASN A 115 -84.78 -70.77 25.69
N GLN A 116 -84.68 -70.71 27.03
CA GLN A 116 -83.70 -69.86 27.72
C GLN A 116 -82.26 -70.13 27.26
N ARG A 117 -81.91 -71.41 27.09
CA ARG A 117 -80.58 -71.79 26.59
C ARG A 117 -80.37 -71.33 25.14
N GLU A 118 -81.40 -71.40 24.31
CA GLU A 118 -81.34 -70.93 22.91
C GLU A 118 -81.17 -69.42 22.84
N ASP A 119 -81.95 -68.67 23.62
CA ASP A 119 -81.86 -67.20 23.70
C ASP A 119 -80.45 -66.78 24.15
N LEU A 120 -79.93 -67.41 25.22
CA LEU A 120 -78.56 -67.16 25.68
C LEU A 120 -77.51 -67.52 24.62
N ASN A 121 -77.73 -68.57 23.84
CA ASN A 121 -76.80 -68.98 22.78
C ASN A 121 -76.78 -67.97 21.63
N ILE A 122 -77.94 -67.40 21.28
CA ILE A 122 -78.06 -66.32 20.31
C ILE A 122 -77.35 -65.06 20.82
N ASP A 123 -77.58 -64.67 22.08
CA ASP A 123 -76.92 -63.52 22.69
C ASP A 123 -75.40 -63.69 22.76
N LEU A 124 -74.90 -64.87 23.14
CA LEU A 124 -73.46 -65.18 23.12
C LEU A 124 -72.88 -65.08 21.71
N THR A 125 -73.61 -65.54 20.70
CA THR A 125 -73.17 -65.46 19.30
C THR A 125 -73.11 -64.00 18.83
N ASN A 126 -74.11 -63.19 19.18
CA ASN A 126 -74.14 -61.76 18.87
C ASN A 126 -73.01 -61.00 19.55
N LEU A 127 -72.79 -61.23 20.85
CA LEU A 127 -71.71 -60.61 21.61
C LEU A 127 -70.34 -61.01 21.06
N ARG A 128 -70.16 -62.27 20.68
CA ARG A 128 -68.93 -62.73 20.02
C ARG A 128 -68.68 -61.97 18.71
N GLY A 129 -69.72 -61.79 17.90
CA GLY A 129 -69.63 -61.00 16.66
C GLY A 129 -69.25 -59.54 16.91
N GLN A 130 -69.83 -58.92 17.95
CA GLN A 130 -69.47 -57.55 18.34
C GLN A 130 -68.03 -57.43 18.82
N ILE A 131 -67.54 -58.41 19.61
CA ILE A 131 -66.14 -58.45 20.06
C ILE A 131 -65.20 -58.56 18.86
N GLU A 132 -65.52 -59.40 17.87
CA GLU A 132 -64.70 -59.55 16.66
C GLU A 132 -64.68 -58.26 15.82
N GLN A 133 -65.84 -57.60 15.65
CA GLN A 133 -65.92 -56.30 14.97
C GLN A 133 -65.15 -55.19 15.70
N LEU A 134 -65.22 -55.16 17.03
CA LEU A 134 -64.45 -54.21 17.85
C LEU A 134 -62.96 -54.50 17.76
N GLY A 135 -62.56 -55.78 17.72
CA GLY A 135 -61.18 -56.19 17.47
C GLY A 135 -60.66 -55.67 16.13
N GLN A 136 -61.41 -55.89 15.05
CA GLN A 136 -61.05 -55.37 13.72
C GLN A 136 -60.92 -53.84 13.71
N ARG A 137 -61.87 -53.12 14.31
CA ARG A 137 -61.79 -51.65 14.41
C ARG A 137 -60.59 -51.19 15.23
N TYR A 138 -60.22 -51.93 16.27
CA TYR A 138 -59.03 -51.63 17.06
C TYR A 138 -57.76 -51.79 16.22
N ASP A 139 -57.64 -52.89 15.48
CA ASP A 139 -56.50 -53.16 14.60
C ASP A 139 -56.38 -52.11 13.48
N ASP A 140 -57.50 -51.72 12.86
CA ASP A 140 -57.55 -50.67 11.83
C ASP A 140 -57.09 -49.31 12.41
N LEU A 141 -57.62 -48.93 13.57
CA LEU A 141 -57.25 -47.67 14.23
C LEU A 141 -55.80 -47.67 14.69
N GLN A 142 -55.29 -48.83 15.12
CA GLN A 142 -53.88 -49.02 15.45
C GLN A 142 -52.99 -48.83 14.22
N ALA A 143 -53.38 -49.38 13.07
CA ALA A 143 -52.66 -49.20 11.81
C ALA A 143 -52.65 -47.72 11.37
N GLU A 144 -53.80 -47.04 11.44
CA GLU A 144 -53.92 -45.60 11.14
C GLU A 144 -53.02 -44.76 12.06
N THR A 145 -52.99 -45.10 13.36
CA THR A 145 -52.13 -44.41 14.34
C THR A 145 -50.64 -44.59 13.99
N GLN A 146 -50.23 -45.79 13.60
CA GLN A 146 -48.84 -46.05 13.16
C GLN A 146 -48.50 -45.30 11.86
N GLU A 147 -49.44 -45.19 10.92
CA GLU A 147 -49.24 -44.43 9.69
C GLU A 147 -49.11 -42.92 9.96
N LEU A 148 -49.97 -42.38 10.82
CA LEU A 148 -49.89 -41.01 11.30
C LEU A 148 -48.56 -40.73 12.01
N GLU A 149 -48.08 -41.66 12.84
CA GLU A 149 -46.78 -41.53 13.52
C GLU A 149 -45.61 -41.52 12.52
N LYS A 150 -45.65 -42.40 11.50
CA LYS A 150 -44.67 -42.36 10.39
C LYS A 150 -44.73 -41.04 9.62
N SER A 151 -45.93 -40.55 9.31
CA SER A 151 -46.13 -39.27 8.63
C SER A 151 -45.59 -38.10 9.46
N LYS A 152 -45.89 -38.06 10.76
CA LYS A 152 -45.34 -37.10 11.72
C LYS A 152 -43.80 -37.14 11.74
N GLY A 153 -43.21 -38.33 11.73
CA GLY A 153 -41.76 -38.52 11.64
C GLY A 153 -41.17 -37.91 10.37
N LYS A 154 -41.78 -38.16 9.20
CA LYS A 154 -41.37 -37.56 7.92
C LYS A 154 -41.47 -36.03 7.94
N ILE A 155 -42.57 -35.49 8.47
CA ILE A 155 -42.75 -34.03 8.61
C ILE A 155 -41.68 -33.43 9.52
N HIS A 156 -41.37 -34.09 10.65
CA HIS A 156 -40.32 -33.63 11.55
C HIS A 156 -38.94 -33.64 10.87
N GLN A 157 -38.63 -34.66 10.08
CA GLN A 157 -37.41 -34.73 9.28
C GLN A 157 -37.34 -33.60 8.24
N SER A 158 -38.41 -33.36 7.48
CA SER A 158 -38.45 -32.25 6.50
C SER A 158 -38.34 -30.89 7.17
N LEU A 159 -38.95 -30.71 8.36
CA LEU A 159 -38.86 -29.47 9.13
C LEU A 159 -37.43 -29.25 9.62
N SER A 160 -36.75 -30.28 10.11
CA SER A 160 -35.34 -30.21 10.52
C SER A 160 -34.43 -29.80 9.36
N LEU A 161 -34.64 -30.38 8.17
CA LEU A 161 -33.94 -30.00 6.95
C LEU A 161 -34.20 -28.53 6.59
N ALA A 162 -35.46 -28.10 6.56
CA ALA A 162 -35.83 -26.73 6.27
C ALA A 162 -35.21 -25.73 7.25
N ILE A 163 -35.17 -26.04 8.55
CA ILE A 163 -34.50 -25.20 9.57
C ILE A 163 -33.00 -25.11 9.30
N SER A 164 -32.35 -26.21 8.89
CA SER A 164 -30.93 -26.18 8.56
C SER A 164 -30.62 -25.35 7.32
N GLU A 165 -31.48 -25.43 6.29
CA GLU A 165 -31.37 -24.61 5.09
C GLU A 165 -31.61 -23.13 5.39
N GLN A 166 -32.61 -22.82 6.22
CA GLN A 166 -32.87 -21.45 6.68
C GLN A 166 -31.63 -20.86 7.35
N ARG A 167 -31.02 -21.58 8.31
CA ARG A 167 -29.79 -21.11 8.99
C ARG A 167 -28.64 -20.89 8.02
N ARG A 168 -28.50 -21.75 7.00
CA ARG A 168 -27.48 -21.60 5.95
C ARG A 168 -27.73 -20.33 5.14
N VAL A 169 -28.96 -20.08 4.73
CA VAL A 169 -29.34 -18.86 3.98
C VAL A 169 -29.13 -17.62 4.83
N GLU A 170 -29.51 -17.63 6.11
CA GLU A 170 -29.27 -16.50 7.03
C GLU A 170 -27.78 -16.19 7.18
N THR A 171 -26.93 -17.22 7.27
CA THR A 171 -25.47 -17.06 7.32
C THR A 171 -24.95 -16.44 6.02
N ASN A 172 -25.43 -16.90 4.86
CA ASN A 172 -25.06 -16.35 3.56
C ASN A 172 -25.50 -14.89 3.41
N ILE A 173 -26.71 -14.54 3.84
CA ILE A 173 -27.21 -13.16 3.85
C ILE A 173 -26.33 -12.29 4.75
N GLY A 174 -25.93 -12.79 5.93
CA GLY A 174 -24.97 -12.12 6.81
C GLY A 174 -23.63 -11.83 6.11
N GLY A 175 -23.08 -12.81 5.40
CA GLY A 175 -21.85 -12.65 4.62
C GLY A 175 -21.97 -11.61 3.50
N VAL A 176 -23.06 -11.66 2.73
CA VAL A 176 -23.32 -10.68 1.65
C VAL A 176 -23.51 -9.27 2.21
N ARG A 177 -24.20 -9.11 3.35
CA ARG A 177 -24.34 -7.81 4.02
C ARG A 177 -22.99 -7.24 4.45
N LEU A 178 -22.11 -8.07 5.00
CA LEU A 178 -20.74 -7.64 5.35
C LEU A 178 -19.97 -7.17 4.11
N GLN A 179 -20.02 -7.92 3.02
CA GLN A 179 -19.40 -7.52 1.75
C GLN A 179 -19.97 -6.20 1.22
N LEU A 180 -21.28 -6.01 1.30
CA LEU A 180 -21.94 -4.78 0.89
C LEU A 180 -21.47 -3.59 1.74
N THR A 181 -21.45 -3.73 3.06
CA THR A 181 -20.92 -2.67 3.95
C THR A 181 -19.44 -2.37 3.67
N GLN A 182 -18.64 -3.38 3.34
CA GLN A 182 -17.24 -3.18 2.96
C GLN A 182 -17.13 -2.39 1.66
N LEU A 183 -17.92 -2.72 0.64
CA LEU A 183 -17.94 -1.98 -0.62
C LEU A 183 -18.43 -0.54 -0.43
N GLU A 184 -19.44 -0.31 0.40
CA GLU A 184 -19.91 1.04 0.77
C GLU A 184 -18.78 1.87 1.39
N THR A 185 -18.06 1.32 2.37
CA THR A 185 -16.92 2.04 2.98
C THR A 185 -15.80 2.33 1.99
N GLN A 186 -15.54 1.43 1.03
CA GLN A 186 -14.57 1.67 -0.04
C GLN A 186 -15.02 2.78 -0.99
N ILE A 187 -16.32 2.84 -1.33
CA ILE A 187 -16.89 3.91 -2.14
C ILE A 187 -16.74 5.25 -1.42
N ASP A 188 -17.06 5.32 -0.13
CA ASP A 188 -16.93 6.55 0.66
C ASP A 188 -15.47 7.03 0.71
N GLN A 189 -14.51 6.11 0.90
CA GLN A 189 -13.08 6.43 0.85
C GLN A 189 -12.67 6.97 -0.53
N GLN A 190 -13.12 6.36 -1.62
CA GLN A 190 -12.81 6.84 -2.96
C GLN A 190 -13.44 8.21 -3.24
N GLN A 191 -14.66 8.46 -2.75
CA GLN A 191 -15.30 9.76 -2.86
C GLN A 191 -14.53 10.85 -2.11
N PHE A 192 -14.04 10.54 -0.90
CA PHE A 192 -13.18 11.45 -0.14
C PHE A 192 -11.88 11.77 -0.89
N LEU A 193 -11.16 10.76 -1.38
CA LEU A 193 -9.93 10.95 -2.15
C LEU A 193 -10.18 11.77 -3.43
N LYS A 194 -11.31 11.54 -4.09
CA LYS A 194 -11.71 12.32 -5.26
C LYS A 194 -11.90 13.79 -4.91
N GLN A 195 -12.59 14.11 -3.81
CA GLN A 195 -12.79 15.49 -3.36
C GLN A 195 -11.46 16.17 -3.00
N GLU A 196 -10.53 15.45 -2.37
CA GLU A 196 -9.20 15.96 -2.06
C GLU A 196 -8.41 16.26 -3.34
N LEU A 197 -8.43 15.36 -4.33
CA LEU A 197 -7.82 15.59 -5.64
C LEU A 197 -8.45 16.78 -6.38
N GLU A 198 -9.77 16.91 -6.35
CA GLU A 198 -10.47 18.07 -6.93
C GLU A 198 -10.03 19.38 -6.26
N SER A 199 -9.92 19.40 -4.93
CA SER A 199 -9.37 20.54 -4.18
C SER A 199 -7.93 20.87 -4.61
N ASN A 200 -7.06 19.87 -4.70
CA ASN A 200 -5.68 20.04 -5.15
C ASN A 200 -5.60 20.58 -6.58
N ILE A 201 -6.44 20.08 -7.49
CA ILE A 201 -6.54 20.62 -8.86
C ILE A 201 -6.97 22.08 -8.84
N THR A 202 -7.94 22.47 -7.99
CA THR A 202 -8.36 23.88 -7.89
C THR A 202 -7.23 24.78 -7.38
N LEU A 203 -6.43 24.32 -6.43
CA LEU A 203 -5.24 25.03 -5.94
C LEU A 203 -4.19 25.17 -7.05
N LEU A 204 -3.91 24.09 -7.77
CA LEU A 204 -2.93 24.08 -8.85
C LEU A 204 -3.35 24.99 -10.00
N ASN A 205 -4.65 24.99 -10.34
CA ASN A 205 -5.25 25.93 -11.29
C ASN A 205 -5.15 27.39 -10.86
N ARG A 206 -5.10 27.68 -9.54
CA ARG A 206 -4.85 29.04 -9.02
C ARG A 206 -3.37 29.42 -9.01
N LEU A 207 -2.48 28.47 -8.70
CA LEU A 207 -1.04 28.71 -8.64
C LEU A 207 -0.42 28.88 -10.03
N LYS A 208 -0.93 28.15 -11.04
CA LYS A 208 -0.45 28.24 -12.42
C LYS A 208 -0.42 29.68 -12.97
N PRO A 209 -1.52 30.47 -12.94
CA PRO A 209 -1.48 31.85 -13.43
C PRO A 209 -0.57 32.75 -12.59
N GLN A 210 -0.43 32.51 -11.28
CA GLN A 210 0.52 33.28 -10.45
C GLN A 210 1.98 33.03 -10.86
N LEU A 211 2.32 31.80 -11.21
CA LEU A 211 3.63 31.45 -11.76
C LEU A 211 3.85 32.03 -13.16
N GLU A 212 2.83 31.97 -14.02
CA GLU A 212 2.87 32.59 -15.36
C GLU A 212 3.05 34.11 -15.29
N GLU A 213 2.39 34.78 -14.35
CA GLU A 213 2.54 36.21 -14.07
C GLU A 213 3.96 36.53 -13.60
N LYS A 214 4.48 35.81 -12.59
CA LYS A 214 5.87 35.99 -12.13
C LYS A 214 6.90 35.74 -13.23
N LEU A 215 6.64 34.77 -14.10
CA LEU A 215 7.51 34.49 -15.23
C LEU A 215 7.45 35.64 -16.25
N HIS A 216 6.26 36.21 -16.48
CA HIS A 216 6.12 37.39 -17.32
C HIS A 216 6.82 38.62 -16.71
N THR A 217 6.71 38.86 -15.40
CA THR A 217 7.40 39.98 -14.75
C THR A 217 8.92 39.82 -14.84
N LEU A 218 9.45 38.61 -14.60
CA LEU A 218 10.88 38.33 -14.75
C LEU A 218 11.36 38.51 -16.19
N ARG A 219 10.55 38.13 -17.19
CA ARG A 219 10.88 38.41 -18.61
C ARG A 219 10.97 39.90 -18.90
N LEU A 220 10.06 40.70 -18.34
CA LEU A 220 10.10 42.15 -18.50
C LEU A 220 11.34 42.75 -17.82
N GLU A 221 11.67 42.29 -16.61
CA GLU A 221 12.85 42.73 -15.88
C GLU A 221 14.15 42.36 -16.60
N LEU A 222 14.23 41.13 -17.13
CA LEU A 222 15.36 40.69 -17.96
C LEU A 222 15.49 41.58 -19.21
N HIS A 223 14.38 41.86 -19.90
CA HIS A 223 14.41 42.72 -21.07
C HIS A 223 14.86 44.16 -20.72
N ALA A 224 14.40 44.70 -19.59
CA ALA A 224 14.86 46.00 -19.10
C ALA A 224 16.35 46.02 -18.74
N GLN A 225 16.89 44.93 -18.20
CA GLN A 225 18.33 44.82 -17.98
C GLN A 225 19.11 44.70 -19.29
N GLU A 226 18.60 43.98 -20.28
CA GLU A 226 19.21 43.90 -21.62
C GLU A 226 19.26 45.27 -22.30
N THR A 227 18.17 46.05 -22.23
CA THR A 227 18.18 47.42 -22.78
C THR A 227 19.17 48.30 -22.02
N GLN A 228 19.19 48.25 -20.68
CA GLN A 228 20.17 48.99 -19.88
C GLN A 228 21.61 48.59 -20.21
N HIS A 229 21.87 47.30 -20.42
CA HIS A 229 23.19 46.81 -20.82
C HIS A 229 23.57 47.31 -22.22
N SER A 230 22.62 47.33 -23.16
CA SER A 230 22.83 47.86 -24.51
C SER A 230 23.13 49.36 -24.49
N GLU A 231 22.43 50.14 -23.67
CA GLU A 231 22.71 51.56 -23.44
C GLU A 231 24.09 51.75 -22.82
N LYS A 232 24.43 50.95 -21.81
CA LYS A 232 25.76 50.96 -21.19
C LYS A 232 26.85 50.65 -22.20
N LEU A 233 26.65 49.69 -23.11
CA LEU A 233 27.61 49.36 -24.16
C LEU A 233 27.79 50.52 -25.16
N LEU A 234 26.71 51.24 -25.50
CA LEU A 234 26.80 52.46 -26.32
C LEU A 234 27.56 53.57 -25.60
N LEU A 235 27.27 53.79 -24.31
CA LEU A 235 28.02 54.71 -23.45
C LEU A 235 29.49 54.29 -23.35
N GLU A 236 29.79 53.02 -23.18
CA GLU A 236 31.17 52.50 -23.12
C GLU A 236 31.90 52.71 -24.45
N LYS A 237 31.23 52.51 -25.59
CA LYS A 237 31.77 52.89 -26.90
C LYS A 237 32.06 54.39 -26.97
N SER A 238 31.15 55.25 -26.50
CA SER A 238 31.38 56.71 -26.48
C SER A 238 32.50 57.14 -25.52
N VAL A 239 32.65 56.46 -24.38
CA VAL A 239 33.73 56.70 -23.43
C VAL A 239 35.06 56.26 -24.04
N ASN A 240 35.08 55.14 -24.77
CA ASN A 240 36.26 54.69 -25.47
C ASN A 240 36.65 55.65 -26.61
N THR A 241 35.70 56.18 -27.38
CA THR A 241 36.00 57.22 -28.38
C THR A 241 36.52 58.49 -27.73
N LEU A 242 35.88 58.97 -26.65
CA LEU A 242 36.37 60.11 -25.88
C LEU A 242 37.75 59.85 -25.27
N ARG A 243 38.04 58.63 -24.81
CA ARG A 243 39.38 58.26 -24.34
C ARG A 243 40.41 58.27 -25.46
N THR A 244 40.06 57.82 -26.66
CA THR A 244 40.95 57.91 -27.81
C THR A 244 41.19 59.36 -28.23
N GLU A 245 40.16 60.22 -28.19
CA GLU A 245 40.29 61.66 -28.43
C GLU A 245 41.15 62.33 -27.35
N LEU A 246 40.95 61.98 -26.07
CA LEU A 246 41.77 62.48 -24.97
C LEU A 246 43.22 62.02 -25.11
N ALA A 247 43.47 60.77 -25.48
CA ALA A 247 44.81 60.27 -25.78
C ALA A 247 45.46 61.00 -26.97
N GLN A 248 44.68 61.34 -28.01
CA GLN A 248 45.15 62.17 -29.12
C GLN A 248 45.52 63.58 -28.67
N LEU A 249 44.64 64.25 -27.92
CA LEU A 249 44.91 65.58 -27.35
C LEU A 249 46.11 65.53 -26.39
N GLN A 250 46.27 64.47 -25.62
CA GLN A 250 47.40 64.32 -24.71
C GLN A 250 48.72 64.11 -25.46
N ASN A 251 48.70 63.37 -26.57
CA ASN A 251 49.86 63.29 -27.47
C ASN A 251 50.15 64.66 -28.13
N GLU A 252 49.13 65.45 -28.45
CA GLU A 252 49.29 66.81 -28.98
C GLU A 252 49.85 67.77 -27.91
N VAL A 253 49.45 67.62 -26.65
CA VAL A 253 50.04 68.35 -25.51
C VAL A 253 51.50 67.94 -25.29
N VAL A 254 51.84 66.65 -25.37
CA VAL A 254 53.23 66.19 -25.28
C VAL A 254 54.07 66.72 -26.44
N ALA A 255 53.52 66.72 -27.67
CA ALA A 255 54.21 67.28 -28.83
C ALA A 255 54.42 68.79 -28.72
N THR A 256 53.45 69.53 -28.19
CA THR A 256 53.60 70.97 -27.93
C THR A 256 54.56 71.27 -26.78
N GLN A 257 54.61 70.44 -25.73
CA GLN A 257 55.62 70.51 -24.68
C GLN A 257 57.03 70.21 -25.20
N GLN A 258 57.19 69.19 -26.05
CA GLN A 258 58.47 68.91 -26.71
C GLN A 258 58.90 70.07 -27.61
N ASN A 259 57.97 70.67 -28.35
CA ASN A 259 58.26 71.88 -29.13
C ASN A 259 58.65 73.07 -28.23
N GLN A 260 58.01 73.24 -27.07
CA GLN A 260 58.44 74.23 -26.07
C GLN A 260 59.84 73.93 -25.52
N GLU A 261 60.17 72.66 -25.26
CA GLU A 261 61.50 72.24 -24.80
C GLU A 261 62.58 72.55 -25.86
N VAL A 262 62.30 72.24 -27.13
CA VAL A 262 63.19 72.58 -28.26
C VAL A 262 63.35 74.09 -28.40
N LEU A 263 62.25 74.85 -28.27
CA LEU A 263 62.30 76.31 -28.34
C LEU A 263 63.08 76.90 -27.15
N ASN A 264 62.92 76.34 -25.95
CA ASN A 264 63.69 76.72 -24.76
C ASN A 264 65.17 76.38 -24.92
N GLN A 265 65.52 75.23 -25.49
CA GLN A 265 66.90 74.87 -25.82
C GLN A 265 67.50 75.83 -26.86
N GLN A 266 66.71 76.24 -27.87
CA GLN A 266 67.13 77.27 -28.82
C GLN A 266 67.34 78.62 -28.13
N LEU A 267 66.49 78.99 -27.15
CA LEU A 267 66.63 80.20 -26.36
C LEU A 267 67.87 80.19 -25.47
N ILE A 268 68.18 79.06 -24.84
CA ILE A 268 69.41 78.87 -24.04
C ILE A 268 70.62 79.05 -24.93
N LYS A 269 70.64 78.42 -26.10
CA LYS A 269 71.75 78.50 -27.06
C LYS A 269 71.95 79.93 -27.58
N LEU A 270 70.86 80.62 -27.91
CA LEU A 270 70.91 82.03 -28.34
C LEU A 270 71.40 82.96 -27.22
N ASN A 271 71.09 82.62 -25.96
CA ASN A 271 71.53 83.39 -24.79
C ASN A 271 73.01 83.12 -24.47
N GLU A 272 73.53 81.93 -24.76
CA GLU A 272 74.97 81.62 -24.73
C GLU A 272 75.73 82.38 -25.82
N ASP A 273 75.22 82.39 -27.06
CA ASP A 273 75.80 83.16 -28.16
C ASP A 273 75.83 84.67 -27.84
N LYS A 274 74.75 85.18 -27.21
CA LYS A 274 74.69 86.57 -26.73
C LYS A 274 75.76 86.85 -25.67
N ARG A 275 75.99 85.91 -24.75
CA ARG A 275 76.96 86.05 -23.67
C ARG A 275 78.41 86.01 -24.19
N GLU A 276 78.69 85.18 -25.20
CA GLU A 276 79.98 85.19 -25.91
C GLU A 276 80.23 86.52 -26.62
N LEU A 277 79.21 87.09 -27.26
CA LEU A 277 79.30 88.41 -27.89
C LEU A 277 79.54 89.53 -26.87
N GLU A 278 78.90 89.47 -25.70
CA GLU A 278 79.14 90.43 -24.60
C GLU A 278 80.58 90.32 -24.05
N LEU A 279 81.13 89.10 -23.97
CA LEU A 279 82.50 88.85 -23.52
C LEU A 279 83.54 89.35 -24.54
N ASN A 280 83.27 89.14 -25.83
CA ASN A 280 84.10 89.69 -26.92
C ASN A 280 84.06 91.23 -26.94
N LEU A 281 82.90 91.84 -26.65
CA LEU A 281 82.79 93.30 -26.50
C LEU A 281 83.63 93.81 -25.31
N GLN A 282 83.61 93.13 -24.17
CA GLN A 282 84.43 93.50 -23.01
C GLN A 282 85.94 93.39 -23.29
N LEU A 283 86.36 92.34 -24.01
CA LEU A 283 87.76 92.16 -24.42
C LEU A 283 88.24 93.28 -25.36
N LEU A 284 87.42 93.64 -26.35
CA LEU A 284 87.68 94.78 -27.25
C LEU A 284 87.75 96.11 -26.49
N GLN A 285 86.97 96.26 -25.42
CA GLN A 285 86.98 97.48 -24.61
C GLN A 285 88.27 97.63 -23.78
N VAL A 286 88.81 96.51 -23.27
CA VAL A 286 90.12 96.47 -22.61
C VAL A 286 91.26 96.72 -23.61
N GLU A 287 91.14 96.25 -24.86
CA GLU A 287 92.12 96.51 -25.93
C GLU A 287 92.18 98.01 -26.30
N ILE A 288 91.03 98.69 -26.31
CA ILE A 288 90.95 100.13 -26.56
C ILE A 288 91.59 100.95 -25.43
N GLU A 289 91.34 100.59 -24.16
CA GLU A 289 92.00 101.27 -23.02
C GLU A 289 93.52 101.11 -23.05
N LYS A 290 94.03 99.96 -23.52
CA LYS A 290 95.46 99.69 -23.68
C LYS A 290 96.09 100.50 -24.82
N LEU A 291 95.34 100.76 -25.90
CA LEU A 291 95.79 101.65 -26.98
C LEU A 291 95.75 103.14 -26.57
N GLU A 292 94.84 103.53 -25.68
CA GLU A 292 94.79 104.88 -25.13
C GLU A 292 95.96 105.17 -24.18
N SER A 293 96.42 104.20 -23.39
CA SER A 293 97.62 104.37 -22.55
C SER A 293 98.90 104.56 -23.38
N VAL A 294 99.03 103.82 -24.50
CA VAL A 294 100.16 103.96 -25.44
C VAL A 294 100.15 105.31 -26.16
N LYS A 295 98.97 105.88 -26.43
CA LYS A 295 98.84 107.22 -27.03
C LYS A 295 99.29 108.34 -26.09
N VAL A 296 99.07 108.20 -24.78
CA VAL A 296 99.49 109.19 -23.77
C VAL A 296 101.01 109.20 -23.59
N GLU A 297 101.67 108.04 -23.60
CA GLU A 297 103.14 107.94 -23.55
C GLU A 297 103.81 108.54 -24.80
N ASN A 298 103.26 108.31 -25.99
CA ASN A 298 103.82 108.83 -27.23
C ASN A 298 103.73 110.37 -27.32
N ASN A 299 102.65 110.96 -26.78
CA ASN A 299 102.52 112.43 -26.69
C ASN A 299 103.48 113.09 -25.70
N GLN A 300 103.94 112.37 -24.66
CA GLN A 300 104.96 112.88 -23.74
C GLN A 300 106.36 112.85 -24.37
N SER A 301 106.66 111.87 -25.24
CA SER A 301 107.92 111.80 -26.01
C SER A 301 108.04 112.86 -27.11
N VAL A 302 106.91 113.37 -27.63
CA VAL A 302 106.90 114.43 -28.65
C VAL A 302 107.17 115.81 -28.04
N ASN A 303 106.72 116.06 -26.79
CA ASN A 303 106.97 117.34 -26.12
C ASN A 303 108.42 117.51 -25.67
N THR A 304 109.09 116.43 -25.24
CA THR A 304 110.51 116.46 -24.83
C THR A 304 111.43 116.74 -26.02
N THR A 305 111.18 116.09 -27.18
CA THR A 305 111.92 116.35 -28.42
C THR A 305 111.67 117.75 -29.01
N GLN A 306 110.50 118.34 -28.77
CA GLN A 306 110.21 119.73 -29.15
C GLN A 306 110.92 120.77 -28.27
N GLN A 307 111.19 120.44 -27.01
CA GLN A 307 111.92 121.30 -26.06
C GLN A 307 113.42 121.34 -26.38
N GLU A 308 114.01 120.19 -26.75
CA GLU A 308 115.40 120.07 -27.21
C GLU A 308 115.64 120.86 -28.50
N ARG A 309 114.67 120.87 -29.42
CA ARG A 309 114.75 121.64 -30.67
C ARG A 309 114.81 123.16 -30.46
N ARG A 310 114.14 123.68 -29.42
CA ARG A 310 114.18 125.11 -29.07
C ARG A 310 115.51 125.52 -28.45
N GLN A 311 116.15 124.63 -27.69
CA GLN A 311 117.48 124.85 -27.12
C GLN A 311 118.59 124.79 -28.19
N LEU A 312 118.43 123.92 -29.19
CA LEU A 312 119.30 123.88 -30.38
C LEU A 312 119.13 125.12 -31.27
N GLN A 313 117.92 125.67 -31.38
CA GLN A 313 117.68 126.93 -32.12
C GLN A 313 118.27 128.17 -31.43
N SER A 314 118.26 128.24 -30.10
CA SER A 314 118.91 129.35 -29.38
C SER A 314 120.43 129.29 -29.47
N SER A 315 121.01 128.10 -29.50
CA SER A 315 122.47 127.93 -29.64
C SER A 315 122.94 128.21 -31.07
N LEU A 316 122.10 127.94 -32.08
CA LEU A 316 122.35 128.36 -33.48
C LEU A 316 122.37 129.89 -33.63
N LEU A 317 121.47 130.62 -32.98
CA LEU A 317 121.44 132.10 -33.04
C LEU A 317 122.67 132.75 -32.38
N VAL A 318 123.23 132.13 -31.33
CA VAL A 318 124.45 132.61 -30.69
C VAL A 318 125.69 132.32 -31.55
N LEU A 319 125.77 131.12 -32.14
CA LEU A 319 126.85 130.77 -33.08
C LEU A 319 126.80 131.61 -34.37
N GLN A 320 125.62 132.04 -34.80
CA GLN A 320 125.46 132.88 -35.98
C GLN A 320 125.89 134.33 -35.73
N ALA A 321 125.75 134.84 -34.49
CA ALA A 321 126.30 136.13 -34.07
C ALA A 321 127.83 136.09 -33.89
N GLU A 322 128.39 134.97 -33.41
CA GLU A 322 129.84 134.76 -33.32
C GLU A 322 130.49 134.58 -34.71
N LEU A 323 129.74 134.06 -35.69
CA LEU A 323 130.19 133.93 -37.07
C LEU A 323 130.27 135.28 -37.80
N GLU A 324 129.34 136.22 -37.54
CA GLU A 324 129.45 137.60 -38.05
C GLU A 324 130.62 138.35 -37.41
N GLN A 325 130.89 138.13 -36.12
CA GLN A 325 132.02 138.76 -35.41
C GLN A 325 133.40 138.24 -35.88
N THR A 326 133.47 136.98 -36.29
CA THR A 326 134.69 136.40 -36.89
C THR A 326 134.85 136.74 -38.38
N GLN A 327 133.76 136.99 -39.11
CA GLN A 327 133.82 137.52 -40.48
C GLN A 327 134.36 138.96 -40.56
N GLU A 328 134.07 139.82 -39.57
CA GLU A 328 134.68 141.17 -39.52
C GLU A 328 136.19 141.13 -39.18
N GLN A 329 136.64 140.19 -38.34
CA GLN A 329 138.06 140.00 -38.04
C GLN A 329 138.85 139.37 -39.20
N VAL A 330 138.20 138.56 -40.04
CA VAL A 330 138.80 138.00 -41.26
C VAL A 330 138.92 139.06 -42.37
N LEU A 331 138.02 140.05 -42.43
CA LEU A 331 138.12 141.16 -43.39
C LEU A 331 139.28 142.12 -43.11
N SER A 332 139.73 142.23 -41.87
CA SER A 332 140.93 143.01 -41.52
C SER A 332 142.24 142.23 -41.71
N LEU A 333 142.20 140.90 -41.84
CA LEU A 333 143.38 140.03 -42.04
C LEU A 333 143.51 139.47 -43.48
N TYR A 334 142.56 139.84 -44.35
CA TYR A 334 142.72 139.85 -45.81
C TYR A 334 143.15 141.23 -46.34
N GLU A 335 143.68 142.08 -45.45
CA GLU A 335 145.02 142.66 -45.57
C GLU A 335 145.76 142.40 -46.91
N GLU A 336 146.34 143.47 -47.46
CA GLU A 336 147.82 143.66 -47.41
C GLU A 336 148.69 142.54 -48.04
N ARG A 337 148.07 141.63 -48.77
CA ARG A 337 148.70 140.49 -49.45
C ARG A 337 148.35 140.46 -50.93
N ASP A 338 148.38 141.63 -51.55
CA ASP A 338 148.78 141.77 -52.95
C ASP A 338 150.29 141.47 -53.04
N GLN A 339 150.71 140.37 -53.69
CA GLN A 339 151.92 140.23 -54.53
C GLN A 339 152.38 138.78 -54.79
N LEU A 340 152.45 138.43 -56.10
CA LEU A 340 153.22 137.35 -56.77
C LEU A 340 152.54 135.98 -57.11
N GLN A 341 152.19 135.89 -58.41
CA GLN A 341 152.43 134.80 -59.40
C GLN A 341 151.86 133.35 -59.25
N ILE A 342 150.88 133.01 -60.11
CA ILE A 342 150.87 132.05 -61.27
C ILE A 342 151.87 130.84 -61.22
N PRO A 343 151.63 129.62 -61.81
CA PRO A 343 150.43 128.78 -62.07
C PRO A 343 150.60 127.24 -61.74
N ASN A 344 149.52 126.47 -61.96
CA ASN A 344 149.46 125.11 -62.58
C ASN A 344 149.63 123.77 -61.80
N TRP A 345 148.67 122.88 -62.13
CA TRP A 345 148.60 121.39 -62.26
C TRP A 345 148.93 120.48 -61.05
N GLU A 346 147.97 119.62 -60.65
CA GLU A 346 147.95 118.13 -60.78
C GLU A 346 148.75 117.43 -59.65
N GLU A 347 148.47 116.23 -59.12
CA GLU A 347 147.62 115.09 -59.49
C GLU A 347 147.60 114.08 -58.31
N SER A 348 146.68 113.10 -58.38
CA SER A 348 146.77 111.71 -57.86
C SER A 348 146.58 111.43 -56.35
N SER A 349 145.93 110.33 -55.91
CA SER A 349 145.53 109.08 -56.58
C SER A 349 144.54 108.23 -55.75
N ASN A 350 143.61 107.57 -56.46
CA ASN A 350 143.15 106.16 -56.43
C ASN A 350 142.67 105.44 -55.15
N ASN A 351 141.43 104.90 -55.21
CA ASN A 351 141.05 103.51 -55.57
C ASN A 351 139.50 103.43 -55.57
N ASP A 352 138.84 103.13 -56.70
CA ASP A 352 138.27 101.82 -57.12
C ASP A 352 137.07 101.35 -56.25
N GLU A 353 135.94 100.78 -56.68
CA GLU A 353 135.28 100.41 -57.96
C GLU A 353 133.92 99.71 -57.56
N ILE A 354 133.01 99.42 -58.52
CA ILE A 354 131.94 98.36 -58.51
C ILE A 354 130.59 98.72 -57.83
N GLU A 355 129.52 99.04 -58.60
CA GLU A 355 128.50 98.17 -59.30
C GLU A 355 127.33 97.79 -58.36
N ASP A 356 126.08 98.16 -58.70
CA ASP A 356 125.09 97.43 -59.54
C ASP A 356 124.60 96.15 -58.84
N GLU A 357 123.36 95.69 -58.90
CA GLU A 357 122.10 96.12 -59.47
C GLU A 357 121.04 95.21 -58.81
N GLU A 358 119.77 95.57 -59.02
CA GLU A 358 118.62 94.65 -59.05
C GLU A 358 118.10 93.97 -57.77
N PHE A 359 116.90 94.44 -57.43
CA PHE A 359 115.75 93.65 -56.98
C PHE A 359 115.71 92.24 -57.60
N PRO A 360 115.21 91.24 -56.85
CA PRO A 360 113.90 90.74 -57.25
C PRO A 360 112.99 90.31 -56.09
N PHE A 361 111.74 90.12 -56.52
CA PHE A 361 110.59 89.54 -55.86
C PHE A 361 110.84 88.28 -55.00
N ALA A 362 110.05 88.26 -53.91
CA ALA A 362 109.08 87.22 -53.58
C ALA A 362 109.53 85.82 -53.13
N ASP A 363 108.70 85.39 -52.18
CA ASP A 363 108.08 84.08 -52.11
C ASP A 363 108.75 82.97 -51.30
N LEU A 364 107.97 82.65 -50.27
CA LEU A 364 107.48 81.31 -49.96
C LEU A 364 108.27 80.46 -48.98
N LEU A 365 107.46 79.97 -48.04
CA LEU A 365 107.47 78.65 -47.41
C LEU A 365 108.30 78.56 -46.12
N ASP A 366 107.61 78.37 -45.00
CA ASP A 366 107.04 77.07 -44.56
C ASP A 366 108.11 76.29 -43.83
N THR A 367 107.95 76.13 -42.53
CA THR A 367 108.15 74.83 -41.90
C THR A 367 107.67 74.85 -40.46
N LEU A 368 106.66 74.01 -40.26
CA LEU A 368 106.08 73.55 -39.02
C LEU A 368 107.08 72.93 -38.04
N ASP A 369 106.67 73.04 -36.77
CA ASP A 369 106.91 72.15 -35.62
C ASP A 369 108.26 72.20 -34.88
N PRO A 370 108.20 72.05 -33.54
CA PRO A 370 108.26 70.69 -32.99
C PRO A 370 107.22 70.41 -31.85
N LEU A 371 106.64 69.20 -31.88
CA LEU A 371 106.57 68.18 -30.80
C LEU A 371 106.18 68.59 -29.33
N PRO A 372 105.61 67.71 -28.48
CA PRO A 372 105.59 66.24 -28.61
C PRO A 372 104.27 65.53 -28.21
N ASN A 373 104.21 64.23 -28.54
CA ASN A 373 103.86 63.10 -27.66
C ASN A 373 102.86 63.37 -26.52
N GLN A 374 101.85 62.54 -26.25
CA GLN A 374 101.68 61.12 -26.50
C GLN A 374 100.26 60.79 -26.07
N SER A 375 99.58 60.00 -26.89
CA SER A 375 98.99 58.73 -26.46
C SER A 375 98.45 58.66 -25.03
N GLN A 376 97.22 59.14 -24.83
CA GLN A 376 96.34 58.56 -23.82
C GLN A 376 94.90 58.63 -24.32
N ILE A 377 94.38 57.44 -24.64
CA ILE A 377 92.98 57.21 -25.01
C ILE A 377 92.10 57.66 -23.83
N PRO A 378 91.02 58.44 -24.05
CA PRO A 378 90.14 58.96 -23.00
C PRO A 378 89.44 57.86 -22.17
N PRO A 379 89.13 58.12 -20.88
CA PRO A 379 88.60 57.13 -19.93
C PRO A 379 87.26 56.49 -20.33
N GLU A 380 86.52 57.12 -21.24
CA GLU A 380 85.25 56.61 -21.79
C GLU A 380 85.43 55.30 -22.56
N TRP A 381 86.59 55.08 -23.20
CA TRP A 381 86.90 53.83 -23.91
C TRP A 381 87.26 52.68 -22.97
N THR A 382 87.79 52.97 -21.78
CA THR A 382 88.05 51.96 -20.73
C THR A 382 86.76 51.44 -20.11
N GLU A 383 85.77 52.30 -19.85
CA GLU A 383 84.47 51.89 -19.29
C GLU A 383 83.65 51.07 -20.30
N PHE A 384 83.71 51.45 -21.59
CA PHE A 384 83.10 50.68 -22.68
C PHE A 384 83.73 49.29 -22.82
N MET A 385 85.07 49.19 -22.74
CA MET A 385 85.77 47.90 -22.79
C MET A 385 85.48 47.02 -21.57
N GLU A 386 85.09 47.57 -20.42
CA GLU A 386 84.81 46.74 -19.24
C GLU A 386 83.47 45.99 -19.34
N LYS A 387 82.45 46.60 -19.97
CA LYS A 387 81.08 46.02 -20.08
C LYS A 387 80.92 44.94 -21.16
N LEU A 388 81.84 44.83 -22.11
CA LEU A 388 81.75 43.84 -23.20
C LEU A 388 82.04 42.41 -22.73
N GLN A 389 81.24 41.45 -23.22
CA GLN A 389 81.42 40.03 -22.94
C GLN A 389 82.69 39.49 -23.64
N SER A 390 83.25 38.38 -23.15
CA SER A 390 84.56 37.88 -23.59
C SER A 390 84.66 37.64 -25.11
N HIS A 391 83.58 37.15 -25.73
CA HIS A 391 83.53 36.89 -27.17
C HIS A 391 83.43 38.18 -28.00
N GLU A 392 82.74 39.22 -27.50
CA GLU A 392 82.64 40.53 -28.16
C GLU A 392 84.00 41.26 -28.16
N LYS A 393 84.79 41.10 -27.09
CA LYS A 393 86.19 41.58 -27.03
C LYS A 393 87.09 40.88 -28.04
N GLN A 394 86.87 39.60 -28.29
CA GLN A 394 87.61 38.84 -29.30
C GLN A 394 87.26 39.27 -30.73
N VAL A 395 85.99 39.61 -30.99
CA VAL A 395 85.53 40.18 -32.27
C VAL A 395 86.20 41.54 -32.54
N LEU A 396 86.20 42.45 -31.56
CA LEU A 396 86.85 43.77 -31.72
C LEU A 396 88.37 43.65 -31.91
N ARG A 397 89.02 42.68 -31.24
CA ARG A 397 90.45 42.42 -31.43
C ARG A 397 90.76 41.87 -32.83
N ALA A 398 89.87 41.05 -33.40
CA ALA A 398 90.00 40.57 -34.77
C ALA A 398 89.84 41.72 -35.79
N ILE A 399 88.89 42.62 -35.59
CA ILE A 399 88.67 43.78 -36.49
C ILE A 399 89.85 44.76 -36.46
N ALA A 400 90.44 45.01 -35.29
CA ALA A 400 91.47 46.05 -35.14
C ALA A 400 92.89 45.62 -35.55
N PHE A 401 93.22 44.32 -35.54
CA PHE A 401 94.62 43.86 -35.71
C PHE A 401 94.83 42.72 -36.71
N THR A 402 93.79 42.23 -37.41
CA THR A 402 93.96 41.15 -38.41
C THR A 402 93.50 41.56 -39.79
N GLU A 403 94.37 41.39 -40.80
CA GLU A 403 94.12 41.75 -42.20
C GLU A 403 92.93 41.01 -42.84
N ASN A 404 92.43 39.94 -42.21
CA ASN A 404 91.28 39.16 -42.70
C ASN A 404 90.25 38.88 -41.58
N ALA A 405 89.72 39.97 -41.02
CA ALA A 405 88.83 39.94 -39.87
C ALA A 405 87.58 39.06 -40.07
N ASN A 406 87.05 38.95 -41.29
CA ASN A 406 85.80 38.22 -41.56
C ASN A 406 85.88 36.72 -41.28
N ALA A 407 87.01 36.06 -41.53
CA ALA A 407 87.16 34.62 -41.27
C ALA A 407 87.17 34.32 -39.77
N THR A 408 87.85 35.16 -38.99
CA THR A 408 87.97 35.03 -37.52
C THR A 408 86.65 35.36 -36.84
N ILE A 409 85.94 36.39 -37.30
CA ILE A 409 84.60 36.77 -36.80
C ILE A 409 83.59 35.65 -37.07
N LYS A 410 83.64 35.03 -38.26
CA LYS A 410 82.77 33.88 -38.59
C LYS A 410 83.01 32.70 -37.65
N LYS A 411 84.26 32.40 -37.31
CA LYS A 411 84.60 31.31 -36.38
C LYS A 411 84.10 31.58 -34.95
N ILE A 412 84.25 32.82 -34.46
CA ILE A 412 83.72 33.24 -33.15
C ILE A 412 82.19 33.22 -33.13
N ALA A 413 81.54 33.58 -34.25
CA ALA A 413 80.09 33.48 -34.39
C ALA A 413 79.62 32.01 -34.43
N GLU A 414 80.29 31.11 -35.17
CA GLU A 414 79.93 29.68 -35.21
C GLU A 414 80.08 28.98 -33.84
N GLU A 415 81.06 29.38 -33.03
CA GLU A 415 81.30 28.82 -31.68
C GLU A 415 80.25 29.27 -30.64
N HIS A 416 79.58 30.40 -30.89
CA HIS A 416 78.61 31.02 -29.98
C HIS A 416 77.19 31.17 -30.55
N VAL A 417 76.94 30.67 -31.77
CA VAL A 417 75.60 30.58 -32.37
C VAL A 417 74.99 29.21 -32.09
N THR A 418 73.99 29.19 -31.21
CA THR A 418 73.00 28.12 -31.11
C THR A 418 71.90 28.33 -32.15
N MET A 419 72.05 27.77 -33.36
CA MET A 419 70.93 27.45 -34.28
C MET A 419 71.47 26.81 -35.59
N PRO A 420 70.66 26.14 -36.44
CA PRO A 420 69.68 25.03 -36.32
C PRO A 420 69.98 23.93 -37.39
N ALA A 421 69.12 22.92 -37.56
CA ALA A 421 69.11 22.10 -38.79
C ALA A 421 67.71 22.09 -39.42
N LEU A 422 67.60 22.72 -40.59
CA LEU A 422 66.61 22.39 -41.62
C LEU A 422 67.25 21.31 -42.51
N LEU A 423 66.65 20.13 -42.56
CA LEU A 423 66.87 19.14 -43.61
C LEU A 423 65.49 18.57 -44.01
N ILE A 424 65.02 19.04 -45.17
CA ILE A 424 64.04 18.46 -46.10
C ILE A 424 62.59 18.38 -45.63
#